data_AF-R5BJ61-F1
#
_entry.id   AF-R5BJ61-F1
#
_cell.length_a   1.000
_cell.length_b   1.000
_cell.length_c   1.000
_cell.angle_alpha   90.00
_cell.angle_beta   90.00
_cell.angle_gamma   90.00
#
_symmetry.space_group_name_H-M   'P 1'
#
loop_
_entity.id
_entity.type
_entity.pdbx_description
1 polymer ?
#
loop_
_entity_poly.entity_id
_entity_poly.type
_entity_poly.pdbx_seq_one_letter_code
_entity_poly.pdbx_strand_id
1 'polypeptide(L)'
;MELWKNELRRKINGNQWIDAIEFMKEIIYNNPESEDAYLNMIYLLEHVALETNAEESLQEQCMKALPGIYRESLHKFSGNASFLFYLGYITVWCCWIYGISDEDAMRMVDKAYEMEPSNKLYRFSIYQRLQGDYSEIQKYAIDILNDRESISTIEALGPVGDYRIDCLKGWKNRPI
;
A
#
# COMPACT_ATOMS: atom_id res chain seq x y z
N MET A 1 -10.63 -11.33 -9.15
CA MET A 1 -10.57 -10.63 -7.85
C MET A 1 -10.86 -11.67 -6.78
N GLU A 2 -9.91 -11.93 -5.89
CA GLU A 2 -10.09 -12.96 -4.85
C GLU A 2 -11.20 -12.57 -3.89
N LEU A 3 -12.03 -13.54 -3.50
CA LEU A 3 -13.24 -13.30 -2.69
C LEU A 3 -12.92 -12.62 -1.35
N TRP A 4 -11.75 -12.89 -0.76
CA TRP A 4 -11.35 -12.33 0.54
C TRP A 4 -11.06 -10.83 0.48
N LYS A 5 -10.56 -10.29 -0.65
CA LYS A 5 -10.28 -8.85 -0.79
C LYS A 5 -11.56 -8.02 -0.78
N ASN A 6 -12.63 -8.52 -1.37
CA ASN A 6 -13.96 -7.89 -1.31
C ASN A 6 -14.56 -7.93 0.08
N GLU A 7 -14.37 -9.05 0.79
CA GLU A 7 -14.80 -9.17 2.18
C GLU A 7 -14.03 -8.20 3.08
N LEU A 8 -12.71 -8.07 2.91
CA LEU A 8 -11.90 -7.10 3.63
C LEU A 8 -12.38 -5.67 3.39
N ARG A 9 -12.61 -5.28 2.12
CA ARG A 9 -13.21 -3.97 1.78
C ARG A 9 -14.52 -3.72 2.51
N ARG A 10 -15.41 -4.73 2.54
CA ARG A 10 -16.70 -4.61 3.22
C ARG A 10 -16.53 -4.34 4.71
N LYS A 11 -15.60 -5.02 5.38
CA LYS A 11 -15.31 -4.83 6.80
C LYS A 11 -14.71 -3.45 7.06
N ILE A 12 -13.76 -3.00 6.24
CA ILE A 12 -13.16 -1.66 6.33
C ILE A 12 -14.22 -0.58 6.16
N ASN A 13 -15.05 -0.65 5.10
CA ASN A 13 -16.11 0.32 4.86
C ASN A 13 -17.21 0.31 5.93
N GLY A 14 -17.38 -0.82 6.63
CA GLY A 14 -18.29 -0.96 7.77
C GLY A 14 -17.69 -0.55 9.11
N ASN A 15 -16.45 -0.04 9.14
CA ASN A 15 -15.67 0.26 10.34
C ASN A 15 -15.56 -0.94 11.32
N GLN A 16 -15.58 -2.16 10.78
CA GLN A 16 -15.51 -3.40 11.55
C GLN A 16 -14.03 -3.76 11.81
N TRP A 17 -13.31 -2.88 12.51
CA TRP A 17 -11.84 -2.92 12.59
C TRP A 17 -11.30 -4.21 13.21
N ILE A 18 -11.85 -4.63 14.35
CA ILE A 18 -11.45 -5.88 15.02
C ILE A 18 -11.71 -7.08 14.11
N ASP A 19 -12.91 -7.15 13.52
CA ASP A 19 -13.27 -8.23 12.60
C ASP A 19 -12.40 -8.26 11.35
N ALA A 20 -11.99 -7.10 10.83
CA ALA A 20 -11.10 -6.98 9.68
C ALA A 20 -9.70 -7.51 10.01
N ILE A 21 -9.19 -7.17 11.21
CA ILE A 21 -7.87 -7.59 11.68
C ILE A 21 -7.84 -9.10 11.92
N GLU A 22 -8.83 -9.65 12.63
CA GLU A 22 -8.91 -11.11 12.87
C GLU A 22 -9.08 -11.88 11.56
N PHE A 23 -9.92 -11.37 10.65
CA PHE A 23 -10.05 -11.95 9.31
C PHE A 23 -8.71 -11.98 8.55
N MET A 24 -7.93 -10.89 8.58
CA MET A 24 -6.63 -10.86 7.91
C MET A 24 -5.60 -11.79 8.56
N LYS A 25 -5.63 -11.95 9.89
CA LYS A 25 -4.80 -12.95 10.58
C LYS A 25 -5.12 -14.37 10.09
N GLU A 26 -6.41 -14.71 9.93
CA GLU A 26 -6.82 -16.00 9.37
C GLU A 26 -6.37 -16.18 7.91
N ILE A 27 -6.49 -15.15 7.08
CA ILE A 27 -6.04 -15.21 5.68
C ILE A 27 -4.53 -15.46 5.60
N ILE A 28 -3.72 -14.74 6.40
CA ILE A 28 -2.27 -14.95 6.45
C ILE A 28 -1.93 -16.34 7.01
N TYR A 29 -2.61 -16.77 8.07
CA TYR A 29 -2.40 -18.10 8.64
C TYR A 29 -2.61 -19.22 7.61
N ASN A 30 -3.66 -19.09 6.78
CA ASN A 30 -3.97 -20.06 5.73
C ASN A 30 -3.11 -19.89 4.47
N ASN A 31 -2.56 -18.69 4.22
CA ASN A 31 -1.79 -18.36 3.03
C ASN A 31 -0.51 -17.57 3.40
N PRO A 32 0.44 -18.19 4.13
CA PRO A 32 1.60 -17.48 4.69
C PRO A 32 2.60 -16.97 3.63
N GLU A 33 2.46 -17.41 2.38
CA GLU A 33 3.28 -16.99 1.25
C GLU A 33 2.57 -15.96 0.35
N SER A 34 1.43 -15.41 0.79
CA SER A 34 0.68 -14.41 0.02
C SER A 34 1.19 -13.00 0.29
N GLU A 35 1.98 -12.46 -0.64
CA GLU A 35 2.43 -11.05 -0.65
C GLU A 35 1.27 -10.07 -0.47
N ASP A 36 0.18 -10.31 -1.20
CA ASP A 36 -1.04 -9.50 -1.15
C ASP A 36 -1.67 -9.50 0.24
N ALA A 37 -1.67 -10.64 0.95
CA ALA A 37 -2.22 -10.72 2.30
C ALA A 37 -1.40 -9.87 3.28
N TYR A 38 -0.06 -9.93 3.20
CA TYR A 38 0.80 -9.10 4.05
C TYR A 38 0.66 -7.62 3.74
N LEU A 39 0.64 -7.22 2.46
CA LEU A 39 0.45 -5.82 2.08
C LEU A 39 -0.88 -5.27 2.61
N ASN A 40 -1.97 -6.03 2.47
CA ASN A 40 -3.28 -5.60 2.97
C ASN A 40 -3.38 -5.59 4.49
N MET A 41 -2.68 -6.50 5.17
CA MET A 41 -2.62 -6.49 6.64
C MET A 41 -1.83 -5.27 7.14
N ILE A 42 -0.69 -4.95 6.53
CA ILE A 42 0.10 -3.77 6.88
C ILE A 42 -0.74 -2.49 6.66
N TYR A 43 -1.33 -2.34 5.48
CA TYR A 43 -2.21 -1.20 5.18
C TYR A 43 -3.38 -1.09 6.16
N LEU A 44 -4.06 -2.20 6.47
CA LEU A 44 -5.16 -2.20 7.43
C LEU A 44 -4.71 -1.71 8.81
N LEU A 45 -3.58 -2.22 9.30
CA LEU A 45 -3.06 -1.83 10.61
C LEU A 45 -2.58 -0.38 10.64
N GLU A 46 -1.92 0.12 9.59
CA GLU A 46 -1.55 1.53 9.46
C GLU A 46 -2.79 2.43 9.47
N HIS A 47 -3.79 2.09 8.66
CA HIS A 47 -5.04 2.83 8.57
C HIS A 47 -5.76 2.88 9.93
N VAL A 48 -5.94 1.74 10.59
CA VAL A 48 -6.56 1.68 11.93
C VAL A 48 -5.75 2.49 12.95
N ALA A 49 -4.42 2.35 12.96
CA ALA A 49 -3.55 3.02 13.91
C ALA A 49 -3.54 4.55 13.78
N LEU A 50 -3.67 5.10 12.57
CA LEU A 50 -3.36 6.51 12.31
C LEU A 50 -4.53 7.33 11.78
N GLU A 51 -5.48 6.71 11.08
CA GLU A 51 -6.46 7.44 10.26
C GLU A 51 -7.91 7.22 10.69
N THR A 52 -8.18 6.24 11.56
CA THR A 52 -9.54 5.90 12.00
C THR A 52 -9.90 6.50 13.36
N ASN A 53 -11.18 6.45 13.70
CA ASN A 53 -11.73 6.75 15.03
C ASN A 53 -11.83 5.50 15.93
N ALA A 54 -11.01 4.47 15.68
CA ALA A 54 -10.95 3.28 16.52
C ALA A 54 -10.59 3.64 17.98
N GLU A 55 -10.91 2.75 18.92
CA GLU A 55 -10.49 2.92 20.31
C GLU A 55 -8.96 3.01 20.41
N GLU A 56 -8.46 3.91 21.27
CA GLU A 56 -7.03 4.14 21.48
C GLU A 56 -6.26 2.84 21.79
N SER A 57 -6.88 1.95 22.55
CA SER A 57 -6.32 0.63 22.88
C SER A 57 -6.11 -0.25 21.65
N LEU A 58 -6.99 -0.16 20.64
CA LEU A 58 -6.87 -0.89 19.38
C LEU A 58 -5.81 -0.24 18.49
N GLN A 59 -5.76 1.09 18.44
CA GLN A 59 -4.73 1.83 17.71
C GLN A 59 -3.33 1.48 18.23
N GLU A 60 -3.15 1.46 19.55
CA GLU A 60 -1.88 1.07 20.20
C GLU A 60 -1.50 -0.39 19.89
N GLN A 61 -2.47 -1.31 19.89
CA GLN A 61 -2.24 -2.70 19.50
C GLN A 61 -1.78 -2.82 18.05
N CYS A 62 -2.37 -2.06 17.13
CA CYS A 62 -1.97 -2.03 15.72
C CYS A 62 -0.54 -1.51 15.57
N MET A 63 -0.20 -0.39 16.22
CA MET A 63 1.17 0.16 16.23
C MET A 63 2.20 -0.84 16.76
N LYS A 64 1.86 -1.61 17.80
CA LYS A 64 2.75 -2.65 18.36
C LYS A 64 2.94 -3.85 17.43
N ALA A 65 1.91 -4.21 16.65
CA ALA A 65 1.96 -5.36 15.75
C ALA A 65 2.74 -5.08 14.46
N LEU A 66 2.64 -3.86 13.93
CA LEU A 66 3.21 -3.44 12.65
C LEU A 66 4.70 -3.81 12.45
N PRO A 67 5.62 -3.54 13.39
CA PRO A 67 7.05 -3.84 13.18
C PRO A 67 7.36 -5.34 13.01
N GLY A 68 6.54 -6.22 13.60
CA GLY A 68 6.69 -7.66 13.45
C GLY A 68 6.31 -8.13 12.05
N ILE A 69 5.11 -7.76 11.62
CA ILE A 69 4.55 -8.13 10.31
C ILE A 69 5.38 -7.52 9.18
N TYR A 70 5.81 -6.27 9.33
CA TYR A 70 6.71 -5.61 8.39
C TYR A 70 8.01 -6.41 8.18
N ARG A 71 8.73 -6.73 9.26
CA ARG A 71 10.00 -7.46 9.18
C ARG A 71 9.82 -8.86 8.60
N GLU A 72 8.76 -9.55 8.99
CA GLU A 72 8.44 -10.88 8.44
C GLU A 72 8.19 -10.80 6.93
N SER A 73 7.34 -9.88 6.49
CA SER A 73 7.00 -9.71 5.07
C SER A 73 8.23 -9.33 4.22
N LEU A 74 9.10 -8.45 4.71
CA LEU A 74 10.35 -8.11 4.04
C LEU A 74 11.29 -9.30 3.91
N HIS A 75 11.40 -10.12 4.97
CA HIS A 75 12.23 -11.31 4.93
C HIS A 75 11.77 -12.28 3.85
N LYS A 76 10.45 -12.44 3.68
CA LYS A 76 9.87 -13.35 2.68
C LYS A 76 9.91 -12.81 1.26
N PHE A 77 9.59 -11.52 1.07
CA PHE A 77 9.16 -11.00 -0.24
C PHE A 77 10.04 -9.87 -0.80
N SER A 78 11.18 -9.55 -0.17
CA SER A 78 12.10 -8.49 -0.66
C SER A 78 12.75 -8.74 -2.02
N GLY A 79 12.49 -9.90 -2.63
CA GLY A 79 12.86 -10.23 -4.02
C GLY A 79 11.76 -9.94 -5.05
N ASN A 80 10.60 -9.44 -4.64
CA ASN A 80 9.48 -9.12 -5.53
C ASN A 80 9.34 -7.59 -5.71
N ALA A 81 9.35 -7.13 -6.97
CA ALA A 81 9.31 -5.70 -7.29
C ALA A 81 7.98 -5.05 -6.89
N SER A 82 6.86 -5.71 -7.19
CA SER A 82 5.52 -5.24 -6.81
C SER A 82 5.38 -5.12 -5.30
N PHE A 83 5.79 -6.15 -4.56
CA PHE A 83 5.77 -6.12 -3.11
C PHE A 83 6.57 -4.94 -2.55
N LEU A 84 7.83 -4.78 -2.99
CA LEU A 84 8.69 -3.66 -2.54
C LEU A 84 8.09 -2.30 -2.88
N PHE A 85 7.51 -2.15 -4.08
CA PHE A 85 6.88 -0.91 -4.50
C PHE A 85 5.74 -0.51 -3.58
N TYR A 86 4.78 -1.42 -3.36
CA TYR A 86 3.60 -1.12 -2.54
C TYR A 86 3.95 -0.99 -1.06
N LEU A 87 4.85 -1.83 -0.55
CA LEU A 87 5.32 -1.72 0.83
C LEU A 87 6.01 -0.37 1.06
N GLY A 88 6.95 0.03 0.20
CA GLY A 88 7.61 1.33 0.32
C GLY A 88 6.63 2.50 0.20
N TYR A 89 5.62 2.36 -0.66
CA TYR A 89 4.61 3.40 -0.85
C TYR A 89 3.70 3.61 0.36
N ILE A 90 3.21 2.54 1.00
CA ILE A 90 2.32 2.67 2.18
C ILE A 90 3.10 3.08 3.43
N THR A 91 4.30 2.53 3.61
CA THR A 91 5.09 2.75 4.83
C THR A 91 5.75 4.13 4.94
N VAL A 92 5.94 4.86 3.83
CA VAL A 92 6.67 6.15 3.87
C VAL A 92 6.05 7.17 4.83
N TRP A 93 4.72 7.20 4.94
CA TRP A 93 4.02 8.19 5.78
C TRP A 93 4.12 7.90 7.28
N CYS A 94 4.50 6.68 7.64
CA CYS A 94 4.57 6.22 9.03
C CYS A 94 5.85 5.43 9.32
N CYS A 95 6.93 5.74 8.60
CA CYS A 95 8.19 4.99 8.64
C CYS A 95 8.77 4.84 10.06
N TRP A 96 8.49 5.81 10.94
CA TRP A 96 8.93 5.84 12.33
C TRP A 96 8.39 4.68 13.15
N ILE A 97 7.21 4.12 12.80
CA ILE A 97 6.66 2.92 13.44
C ILE A 97 7.61 1.73 13.24
N TYR A 98 8.22 1.64 12.06
CA TYR A 98 9.09 0.53 11.67
C TYR A 98 10.55 0.74 12.09
N GLY A 99 10.89 1.89 12.67
CA GLY A 99 12.27 2.24 12.99
C GLY A 99 13.14 2.51 11.76
N ILE A 100 12.53 2.94 10.65
CA ILE A 100 13.23 3.31 9.40
C ILE A 100 12.97 4.78 9.06
N SER A 101 13.75 5.34 8.16
CA SER A 101 13.53 6.68 7.61
C SER A 101 12.63 6.67 6.37
N ASP A 102 12.08 7.83 6.00
CA ASP A 102 11.40 8.03 4.71
C ASP A 102 12.29 7.62 3.53
N GLU A 103 13.60 7.86 3.63
CA GLU A 103 14.57 7.46 2.60
C GLU A 103 14.67 5.94 2.49
N ASP A 104 14.67 5.20 3.59
CA ASP A 104 14.69 3.74 3.58
C ASP A 104 13.40 3.19 2.95
N ALA A 105 12.25 3.80 3.25
CA ALA A 105 10.98 3.45 2.61
C ALA A 105 11.02 3.71 1.10
N MET A 106 11.55 4.86 0.68
CA MET A 106 11.71 5.22 -0.73
C MET A 106 12.73 4.35 -1.46
N ARG A 107 13.78 3.84 -0.79
CA ARG A 107 14.72 2.88 -1.40
C ARG A 107 14.03 1.58 -1.82
N MET A 108 12.94 1.17 -1.16
CA MET A 108 12.14 0.02 -1.63
C MET A 108 11.45 0.33 -2.97
N VAL A 109 10.92 1.54 -3.11
CA VAL A 109 10.31 2.01 -4.37
C VAL A 109 11.36 2.12 -5.48
N ASP A 110 12.54 2.65 -5.16
CA ASP A 110 13.66 2.75 -6.10
C ASP A 110 14.12 1.35 -6.57
N LYS A 111 14.28 0.41 -5.64
CA LYS A 111 14.64 -0.98 -5.98
C LYS A 111 13.59 -1.65 -6.86
N ALA A 112 12.30 -1.44 -6.60
CA ALA A 112 11.23 -1.94 -7.46
C ALA A 112 11.32 -1.38 -8.89
N TYR A 113 11.63 -0.08 -9.03
CA TYR A 113 11.89 0.53 -10.33
C TYR A 113 13.12 -0.03 -11.03
N GLU A 114 14.21 -0.29 -10.31
CA GLU A 114 15.42 -0.91 -10.88
C GLU A 114 15.14 -2.33 -11.39
N MET A 115 14.28 -3.09 -10.69
CA MET A 115 13.87 -4.43 -11.09
C MET A 115 12.95 -4.42 -12.32
N GLU A 116 12.01 -3.46 -12.38
CA GLU A 116 11.03 -3.35 -13.47
C GLU A 116 10.91 -1.91 -14.00
N PRO A 117 11.93 -1.41 -14.74
CA PRO A 117 11.99 0.00 -15.14
C PRO A 117 10.94 0.40 -16.17
N SER A 118 10.30 -0.57 -16.84
CA SER A 118 9.20 -0.32 -17.79
C SER A 118 7.85 -0.14 -17.10
N ASN A 119 7.72 -0.45 -15.81
CA ASN A 119 6.47 -0.33 -15.09
C ASN A 119 6.06 1.15 -14.97
N LYS A 120 4.91 1.52 -15.55
CA LYS A 120 4.42 2.91 -15.60
C LYS A 120 4.22 3.50 -14.21
N LEU A 121 3.72 2.69 -13.28
CA LEU A 121 3.43 3.13 -11.91
C LEU A 121 4.71 3.42 -11.14
N TYR A 122 5.75 2.61 -11.35
CA TYR A 122 7.04 2.79 -10.68
C TYR A 122 7.73 4.04 -11.21
N ARG A 123 7.77 4.20 -12.53
CA ARG A 123 8.26 5.41 -13.20
C ARG A 123 7.57 6.67 -12.71
N PHE A 124 6.25 6.61 -12.54
CA PHE A 124 5.47 7.73 -12.02
C PHE A 124 5.91 8.11 -10.61
N SER A 125 6.07 7.16 -9.68
CA SER A 125 6.54 7.46 -8.32
C SER A 125 7.96 8.05 -8.30
N ILE A 126 8.86 7.56 -9.16
CA ILE A 126 10.21 8.16 -9.31
C ILE A 126 10.10 9.61 -9.83
N TYR A 127 9.29 9.85 -10.85
CA TYR A 127 9.11 11.18 -11.43
C TYR A 127 8.53 12.18 -10.41
N GLN A 128 7.59 11.73 -9.58
CA GLN A 128 7.04 12.54 -8.48
C GLN A 128 8.11 12.90 -7.45
N ARG A 129 8.90 11.90 -7.02
CA ARG A 129 9.95 12.08 -6.01
C ARG A 129 11.04 13.06 -6.46
N LEU A 130 11.40 13.03 -7.74
CA LEU A 130 12.37 13.94 -8.34
C LEU A 130 11.81 15.35 -8.58
N GLN A 131 10.64 15.68 -8.01
CA GLN A 131 9.96 16.97 -8.13
C GLN A 131 9.73 17.37 -9.59
N GLY A 132 9.24 16.42 -10.39
CA GLY A 132 8.79 16.69 -11.76
C GLY A 132 7.78 17.84 -11.81
N ASP A 133 7.64 18.45 -12.98
CA ASP A 133 6.65 19.50 -13.22
C ASP A 133 5.24 19.03 -12.82
N TYR A 134 4.52 19.82 -12.02
CA TYR A 134 3.21 19.44 -11.47
C TYR A 134 2.18 19.15 -12.57
N SER A 135 2.22 19.88 -13.69
CA SER A 135 1.33 19.64 -14.82
C SER A 135 1.64 18.33 -15.52
N GLU A 136 2.92 17.97 -15.62
CA GLU A 136 3.35 16.68 -16.17
C GLU A 136 3.03 15.51 -15.23
N ILE A 137 3.19 15.70 -13.91
CA ILE A 137 2.76 14.71 -12.91
C ILE A 137 1.25 14.46 -13.05
N GLN A 138 0.45 15.51 -13.20
CA GLN A 138 -1.00 15.38 -13.37
C GLN A 138 -1.37 14.62 -14.65
N LYS A 139 -0.75 14.95 -15.80
CA LYS A 139 -0.95 14.21 -17.06
C LYS A 139 -0.59 12.74 -16.90
N TYR A 140 0.53 12.45 -16.25
CA TYR A 140 1.00 11.08 -16.07
C TYR A 140 0.07 10.26 -15.15
N ALA A 141 -0.52 10.89 -14.12
CA ALA A 141 -1.57 10.27 -13.32
C ALA A 141 -2.84 9.96 -14.15
N ILE A 142 -3.25 10.89 -15.02
CA ILE A 142 -4.39 10.71 -15.94
C ILE A 142 -4.13 9.56 -16.91
N ASP A 143 -2.93 9.46 -17.46
CA ASP A 143 -2.55 8.38 -18.38
C ASP A 143 -2.64 7.00 -17.72
N ILE A 144 -2.17 6.87 -16.48
CA ILE A 144 -2.32 5.64 -15.70
C ILE A 144 -3.80 5.33 -15.44
N LEU A 145 -4.59 6.33 -15.04
CA LEU A 145 -6.02 6.16 -14.77
C LEU A 145 -6.84 5.77 -16.00
N ASN A 146 -6.39 6.13 -17.21
CA ASN A 146 -7.03 5.76 -18.47
C ASN A 146 -6.51 4.43 -19.04
N ASP A 147 -5.45 3.87 -18.48
CA ASP A 147 -4.87 2.59 -18.89
C ASP A 147 -5.53 1.42 -18.15
N ARG A 148 -6.42 0.71 -18.85
CA ARG A 148 -7.22 -0.38 -18.28
C ARG A 148 -6.35 -1.50 -17.67
N GLU A 149 -5.22 -1.82 -18.30
CA GLU A 149 -4.32 -2.86 -17.81
C GLU A 149 -3.69 -2.47 -16.49
N SER A 150 -3.18 -1.23 -16.41
CA SER A 150 -2.64 -0.67 -15.17
C SER A 150 -3.70 -0.65 -14.07
N ILE A 151 -4.92 -0.19 -14.36
CA ILE A 151 -5.99 -0.10 -13.36
C ILE A 151 -6.41 -1.49 -12.88
N SER A 152 -6.61 -2.45 -13.79
CA SER A 152 -6.96 -3.82 -13.39
C SER A 152 -5.90 -4.47 -12.51
N THR A 153 -4.63 -4.15 -12.73
CA THR A 153 -3.52 -4.65 -11.91
C THR A 153 -3.56 -4.04 -10.52
N ILE A 154 -3.80 -2.72 -10.42
CA ILE A 154 -3.90 -2.03 -9.13
C ILE A 154 -5.14 -2.51 -8.35
N GLU A 155 -6.31 -2.61 -8.98
CA GLU A 155 -7.56 -3.08 -8.34
C GLU A 155 -7.46 -4.51 -7.79
N ALA A 156 -6.62 -5.34 -8.41
CA ALA A 156 -6.39 -6.71 -7.97
C ALA A 156 -5.71 -6.80 -6.60
N LEU A 157 -5.06 -5.72 -6.13
CA LEU A 157 -4.38 -5.66 -4.83
C LEU A 157 -5.34 -5.49 -3.65
N GLY A 158 -6.65 -5.31 -3.89
CA GLY A 158 -7.60 -5.10 -2.78
C GLY A 158 -7.53 -3.67 -2.24
N PRO A 159 -7.81 -3.48 -0.93
CA PRO A 159 -7.76 -2.16 -0.29
C PRO A 159 -6.48 -1.34 -0.52
N VAL A 160 -5.29 -1.98 -0.55
CA VAL A 160 -4.03 -1.29 -0.89
C VAL A 160 -4.10 -0.66 -2.30
N GLY A 161 -4.70 -1.38 -3.24
CA GLY A 161 -4.94 -0.93 -4.60
C GLY A 161 -5.92 0.24 -4.66
N ASP A 162 -7.02 0.13 -3.92
CA ASP A 162 -8.03 1.19 -3.83
C ASP A 162 -7.41 2.50 -3.32
N TYR A 163 -6.60 2.43 -2.25
CA TYR A 163 -5.83 3.55 -1.74
C TYR A 163 -4.91 4.16 -2.81
N ARG A 164 -4.19 3.33 -3.56
CA ARG A 164 -3.32 3.81 -4.64
C ARG A 164 -4.09 4.52 -5.75
N ILE A 165 -5.25 3.99 -6.14
CA ILE A 165 -6.13 4.62 -7.13
C ILE A 165 -6.61 5.99 -6.62
N ASP A 166 -6.97 6.10 -5.34
CA ASP A 166 -7.40 7.36 -4.77
C ASP A 166 -6.27 8.39 -4.71
N CYS A 167 -5.02 7.98 -4.44
CA CYS A 167 -3.87 8.86 -4.60
C CYS A 167 -3.73 9.39 -6.04
N LEU A 168 -3.88 8.51 -7.05
CA LEU A 168 -3.81 8.91 -8.47
C LEU A 168 -4.93 9.89 -8.84
N LYS A 169 -6.17 9.66 -8.36
CA LYS A 169 -7.29 10.60 -8.52
C LYS A 169 -7.00 11.95 -7.84
N GLY A 170 -6.34 11.94 -6.69
CA GLY A 170 -5.90 13.15 -5.99
C GLY A 170 -4.99 14.00 -6.87
N TRP A 171 -4.03 13.39 -7.55
CA TRP A 171 -3.15 14.09 -8.51
C TRP A 171 -3.91 14.60 -9.74
N LYS A 172 -4.81 13.79 -10.30
CA LYS A 172 -5.69 14.20 -11.41
C LYS A 172 -6.51 15.45 -11.08
N ASN A 173 -6.95 15.60 -9.83
CA ASN A 173 -7.83 16.69 -9.41
C ASN A 173 -7.09 17.88 -8.78
N ARG A 174 -5.76 17.85 -8.71
CA ARG A 174 -4.96 18.90 -8.06
C ARG A 174 -5.02 20.20 -8.88
N PRO A 175 -5.27 21.37 -8.25
CA PRO A 175 -5.15 22.66 -8.94
C PRO A 175 -3.69 22.89 -9.36
N ILE A 176 -3.47 23.42 -10.57
CA ILE A 176 -2.18 23.84 -11.09
C ILE A 176 -2.14 25.36 -11.15
#